data_AF-A0AAW2X563-F1
#
_entry.id   AF-A0AAW2X563-F1
#
_cell.length_a   1.000
_cell.length_b   1.000
_cell.length_c   1.000
_cell.angle_alpha   90.00
_cell.angle_beta   90.00
_cell.angle_gamma   90.00
#
_symmetry.space_group_name_H-M   'P 1'
#
loop_
_entity.id
_entity.type
_entity.pdbx_description
1 polymer ?
#
loop_
_entity_poly.entity_id
_entity_poly.type
_entity_poly.pdbx_seq_one_letter_code
_entity_poly.pdbx_strand_id
1 'polypeptide(L)'
;MFDEELSIKRWISNSVGDDGIVGIVDAKLLSTEDRFYNENLICLSSVTELALNCCEDAPEDRLGKSDVLGALKKIKLQFLAYGTWTTTSIIR
;
A
#
# COMPACT_ATOMS: atom_id res chain seq x y z
N MET A 1 -5.54 16.28 16.31
CA MET A 1 -5.02 15.11 17.05
C MET A 1 -6.10 14.06 16.99
N PHE A 2 -5.75 12.82 16.66
CA PHE A 2 -6.67 11.68 16.65
C PHE A 2 -7.16 11.43 18.09
N ASP A 3 -8.47 11.31 18.29
CA ASP A 3 -9.10 11.06 19.60
C ASP A 3 -9.68 9.64 19.66
N GLU A 4 -10.40 9.32 20.74
CA GLU A 4 -11.03 8.00 20.93
C GLU A 4 -12.03 7.65 19.81
N GLU A 5 -12.58 8.65 19.11
CA GLU A 5 -13.57 8.45 18.05
C GLU A 5 -12.94 8.25 16.66
N LEU A 6 -11.76 8.87 16.44
CA LEU A 6 -11.01 8.87 15.18
C LEU A 6 -9.60 8.31 15.36
N SER A 7 -9.43 6.99 15.31
CA SER A 7 -8.11 6.35 15.23
C SER A 7 -7.50 6.47 13.84
N ILE A 8 -6.16 6.46 13.75
CA ILE A 8 -5.44 6.43 12.46
C ILE A 8 -5.90 5.26 11.59
N LYS A 9 -6.10 4.08 12.20
CA LYS A 9 -6.62 2.89 11.52
C LYS A 9 -7.97 3.21 10.86
N ARG A 10 -8.92 3.77 11.61
CA ARG A 10 -10.27 4.07 11.09
C ARG A 10 -10.25 5.14 10.00
N TRP A 11 -9.42 6.18 10.17
CA TRP A 11 -9.25 7.20 9.13
C TRP A 11 -8.69 6.62 7.84
N ILE A 12 -7.67 5.76 7.92
CA ILE A 12 -7.08 5.08 6.76
C ILE A 12 -8.12 4.15 6.12
N SER A 13 -8.77 3.27 6.90
CA SER A 13 -9.78 2.34 6.38
C SER A 13 -10.91 3.04 5.62
N ASN A 14 -11.37 4.19 6.11
CA ASN A 14 -12.42 4.97 5.44
C ASN A 14 -11.91 5.64 4.16
N SER A 15 -10.62 5.97 4.08
CA SER A 15 -10.02 6.65 2.93
C SER A 15 -9.70 5.70 1.76
N VAL A 16 -9.39 4.44 2.04
CA VAL A 16 -8.94 3.46 1.02
C VAL A 16 -10.01 3.14 -0.05
N GLY A 17 -11.31 3.34 0.23
CA GLY A 17 -12.41 3.05 -0.70
C GLY A 17 -12.65 4.06 -1.83
N ASP A 18 -12.19 5.31 -1.67
CA ASP A 18 -12.54 6.45 -2.56
C ASP A 18 -11.29 7.04 -3.26
N ASP A 19 -10.46 6.22 -3.93
CA ASP A 19 -9.16 6.64 -4.51
C ASP A 19 -8.19 7.29 -3.49
N GLY A 20 -8.50 7.16 -2.19
CA GLY A 20 -7.93 7.98 -1.13
C GLY A 20 -6.54 7.59 -0.68
N ILE A 21 -5.87 6.65 -1.36
CA ILE A 21 -4.46 6.36 -1.07
C ILE A 21 -3.59 7.61 -1.26
N VAL A 22 -3.93 8.46 -2.23
CA VAL A 22 -3.25 9.74 -2.49
C VAL A 22 -3.39 10.69 -1.30
N GLY A 23 -4.52 10.62 -0.57
CA GLY A 23 -4.79 11.47 0.59
C GLY A 23 -4.14 11.00 1.89
N ILE A 24 -3.71 9.73 1.97
CA ILE A 24 -3.09 9.15 3.17
C ILE A 24 -1.57 8.99 3.07
N VAL A 25 -1.04 8.87 1.85
CA VAL A 25 0.38 8.65 1.61
C VAL A 25 1.15 9.96 1.78
N ASP A 26 2.36 9.89 2.35
CA ASP A 26 3.27 11.03 2.42
C ASP A 26 3.55 11.59 1.02
N ALA A 27 3.35 12.89 0.83
CA ALA A 27 3.52 13.56 -0.46
C ALA A 27 4.93 13.42 -1.06
N LYS A 28 5.94 13.06 -0.26
CA LYS A 28 7.31 12.79 -0.74
C LYS A 28 7.49 11.39 -1.31
N LEU A 29 6.57 10.47 -1.03
CA LEU A 29 6.61 9.09 -1.54
C LEU A 29 5.89 8.92 -2.88
N LEU A 30 4.95 9.81 -3.19
CA LEU A 30 4.15 9.75 -4.42
C LEU A 30 4.13 11.13 -5.09
N SER A 31 4.97 11.30 -6.11
CA SER A 31 4.96 12.50 -6.97
C SER A 31 4.16 12.24 -8.23
N THR A 32 3.27 13.17 -8.60
CA THR A 32 2.49 13.08 -9.86
C THR A 32 3.37 13.13 -11.12
N GLU A 33 4.63 13.54 -10.99
CA GLU A 33 5.61 13.55 -12.07
C GLU A 33 6.42 12.24 -12.17
N ASP A 34 6.21 11.29 -11.25
CA ASP A 34 6.89 10.00 -11.28
C ASP A 34 6.39 9.16 -12.46
N ARG A 35 7.34 8.69 -13.27
CA ARG A 35 7.07 7.76 -14.38
C ARG A 35 6.38 6.46 -13.94
N PHE A 36 6.52 6.10 -12.67
CA PHE A 36 5.93 4.91 -12.06
C PHE A 36 4.81 5.27 -11.08
N TYR A 37 4.15 6.42 -11.25
CA TYR A 37 3.10 6.89 -10.33
C TYR A 37 2.02 5.84 -10.07
N ASN A 38 1.48 5.21 -11.11
CA ASN A 38 0.41 4.22 -10.98
C ASN A 38 0.90 2.95 -10.26
N GLU A 39 2.11 2.50 -10.56
CA GLU A 39 2.74 1.33 -9.93
C GLU A 39 3.07 1.59 -8.46
N ASN A 40 3.59 2.79 -8.14
CA ASN A 40 3.79 3.25 -6.78
C ASN A 40 2.46 3.29 -6.04
N LEU A 41 1.40 3.81 -6.66
CA LEU A 41 0.07 3.88 -6.08
C LEU A 41 -0.48 2.48 -5.77
N ILE A 42 -0.40 1.53 -6.70
CA ILE A 42 -0.80 0.13 -6.49
C ILE A 42 0.01 -0.52 -5.36
N CYS A 43 1.32 -0.30 -5.33
CA CYS A 43 2.21 -0.83 -4.29
C CYS A 43 1.84 -0.28 -2.91
N LEU A 44 1.66 1.04 -2.80
CA LEU A 44 1.30 1.72 -1.55
C LEU A 44 -0.09 1.31 -1.07
N SER A 45 -1.06 1.15 -1.96
CA SER A 45 -2.37 0.59 -1.62
C SER A 45 -2.25 -0.80 -1.01
N SER A 46 -1.47 -1.68 -1.65
CA SER A 46 -1.27 -3.06 -1.17
C SER A 46 -0.56 -3.10 0.19
N VAL A 47 0.43 -2.23 0.42
CA VAL A 47 1.12 -2.11 1.71
C VAL A 47 0.19 -1.57 2.79
N THR A 48 -0.64 -0.59 2.46
CA THR A 48 -1.61 0.00 3.39
C THR A 48 -2.66 -1.02 3.80
N GLU A 49 -3.21 -1.77 2.85
CA GLU A 49 -4.15 -2.86 3.12
C GLU A 49 -3.52 -3.92 4.04
N LEU A 50 -2.28 -4.32 3.76
CA LEU A 50 -1.55 -5.25 4.62
C LEU A 50 -1.34 -4.69 6.04
N ALA A 51 -1.05 -3.40 6.16
CA ALA A 51 -0.90 -2.72 7.45
C ALA A 51 -2.22 -2.70 8.24
N LEU A 52 -3.36 -2.45 7.58
CA LEU A 52 -4.69 -2.51 8.22
C LEU A 52 -4.95 -3.91 8.80
N ASN A 53 -4.68 -4.96 8.03
CA ASN A 53 -4.81 -6.34 8.49
C ASN A 53 -3.86 -6.69 9.66
N CYS A 54 -2.68 -6.06 9.73
CA CYS A 54 -1.77 -6.21 10.87
C CYS A 54 -2.29 -5.50 12.14
N CYS A 55 -3.13 -4.49 11.95
CA CYS A 55 -3.67 -3.63 12.99
C CYS A 55 -5.10 -4.01 13.39
N GLU A 56 -5.55 -5.25 13.12
CA GLU A 56 -6.86 -5.68 13.60
C GLU A 56 -6.98 -5.63 15.13
N ASP A 57 -8.15 -5.25 15.64
CA ASP A 57 -8.31 -5.00 17.08
C ASP A 57 -8.21 -6.32 17.84
N ALA A 58 -8.89 -7.34 17.34
CA ALA A 58 -8.81 -8.71 17.83
C ALA A 58 -7.50 -9.38 17.39
N PRO A 59 -6.70 -9.96 18.31
CA PRO A 59 -5.46 -10.66 17.95
C PRO A 59 -5.63 -11.80 16.94
N GLU A 60 -6.76 -12.50 16.97
CA GLU A 60 -7.12 -13.60 16.09
C GLU A 60 -7.39 -13.19 14.65
N ASP A 61 -7.77 -11.94 14.42
CA ASP A 61 -8.03 -11.37 13.09
C ASP A 61 -6.75 -10.79 12.46
N ARG A 62 -5.67 -10.63 13.25
CA ARG A 62 -4.39 -10.14 12.75
C ARG A 62 -3.68 -11.21 11.93
N LEU A 63 -3.10 -10.79 10.81
CA LEU A 63 -2.23 -11.68 10.03
C LEU A 63 -1.01 -12.15 10.85
N GLY A 64 -0.71 -13.44 10.73
CA GLY A 64 0.48 -14.03 11.31
C GLY A 64 1.74 -13.46 10.68
N LYS A 65 2.83 -13.37 11.46
CA LYS A 65 4.13 -12.82 11.00
C LYS A 65 4.62 -13.47 9.69
N SER A 66 4.44 -14.78 9.54
CA SER A 66 4.83 -15.52 8.33
C SER A 66 4.01 -15.11 7.11
N ASP A 67 2.71 -14.89 7.30
CA ASP A 67 1.79 -14.45 6.25
C ASP A 67 2.09 -13.01 5.83
N VAL A 68 2.35 -12.12 6.79
CA VAL A 68 2.81 -10.75 6.54
C VAL A 68 4.11 -10.75 5.72
N LEU A 69 5.08 -11.58 6.08
CA LEU A 69 6.33 -11.70 5.33
C LEU A 69 6.09 -12.22 3.90
N GLY A 70 5.19 -13.20 3.74
CA GLY A 70 4.79 -13.73 2.44
C GLY A 70 4.16 -12.65 1.55
N ALA A 71 3.22 -11.87 2.11
CA ALA A 71 2.55 -10.77 1.44
C ALA A 71 3.54 -9.67 1.02
N LEU A 72 4.44 -9.24 1.92
CA LEU A 72 5.47 -8.23 1.60
C LEU A 72 6.40 -8.69 0.47
N LYS A 73 6.80 -9.97 0.45
CA LYS A 73 7.60 -10.53 -0.63
C LYS A 73 6.84 -10.49 -1.97
N LYS A 74 5.55 -10.82 -1.96
CA LYS A 74 4.70 -10.77 -3.14
C LYS A 74 4.55 -9.34 -3.67
N ILE A 75 4.25 -8.37 -2.79
CA ILE A 75 4.14 -6.95 -3.13
C ILE A 75 5.46 -6.45 -3.74
N LYS A 76 6.60 -6.77 -3.12
CA LYS A 76 7.93 -6.41 -3.65
C LYS A 76 8.17 -6.99 -5.05
N LEU A 77 7.82 -8.26 -5.27
CA LEU A 77 8.00 -8.90 -6.57
C LEU A 77 7.12 -8.26 -7.64
N GLN A 78 5.86 -7.96 -7.32
CA GLN A 78 4.95 -7.26 -8.24
C GLN A 78 5.50 -5.88 -8.59
N PHE A 79 5.91 -5.10 -7.59
CA PHE A 79 6.50 -3.78 -7.78
C PHE A 79 7.74 -3.80 -8.68
N LEU A 80 8.69 -4.71 -8.40
CA LEU A 80 9.92 -4.83 -9.19
C LEU A 80 9.68 -5.39 -10.59
N ALA A 81 8.66 -6.21 -10.78
CA ALA A 81 8.29 -6.71 -12.10
C ALA A 81 7.92 -5.55 -13.03
N TYR A 82 7.20 -4.51 -12.59
CA TYR A 82 6.86 -3.39 -13.49
C TYR A 82 8.10 -2.70 -14.12
N GLY A 83 9.24 -2.69 -13.41
CA GLY A 83 10.50 -2.18 -13.94
C GLY A 83 11.09 -3.00 -15.10
N THR A 84 10.77 -4.30 -15.18
CA THR A 84 11.29 -5.21 -16.23
C THR A 84 10.37 -5.31 -17.45
N TRP A 85 9.06 -5.09 -17.28
CA TRP A 85 8.11 -5.03 -18.40
C TRP A 85 8.34 -3.78 -19.25
N THR A 86 8.59 -2.64 -18.62
CA THR A 86 8.84 -1.37 -19.34
C THR A 86 10.19 -1.33 -20.06
N THR A 87 11.23 -1.98 -19.56
CA THR A 87 12.50 -2.12 -20.30
C THR A 87 12.37 -3.00 -21.53
N THR A 88 11.49 -4.00 -21.50
CA THR A 88 11.24 -4.88 -22.64
C THR A 88 10.38 -4.20 -23.71
N SER A 89 9.43 -3.34 -23.33
CA SER A 89 8.56 -2.60 -24.25
C SER A 89 9.21 -1.37 -24.92
N ILE A 90 10.36 -0.90 -24.44
CA ILE A 90 11.12 0.21 -25.07
C ILE A 90 12.06 -0.30 -26.20
N ILE A 91 12.31 -1.62 -26.27
CA ILE A 91 13.19 -2.23 -27.28
C ILE A 91 12.38 -2.86 -28.43
N ARG A 92 11.17 -2.37 -28.73
CA ARG A 92 10.40 -2.81 -29.90
C ARG A 92 9.80 -1.67 -30.69
#